data_AF-A0A915KD97-F1
#
_entry.id   AF-A0A915KD97-F1
#
_cell.length_a   1.000
_cell.length_b   1.000
_cell.length_c   1.000
_cell.angle_alpha   90.00
_cell.angle_beta   90.00
_cell.angle_gamma   90.00
#
_symmetry.space_group_name_H-M   'P 1'
#
loop_
_entity.id
_entity.type
_entity.pdbx_description
1 polymer ?
#
loop_
_entity_poly.entity_id
_entity_poly.type
_entity_poly.pdbx_seq_one_letter_code
_entity_poly.pdbx_strand_id
1 'polypeptide(L)'
;LAFHVPLQILRLSKYNFFLLRNLLTDFECGDDDDENLRSTKNLHLRRLDFYLNRYDEIERFLITYSGPNFKASILKEKFEYSFIATNLHIQRFEAFTREKG
;
A
#
# COMPACT_ATOMS: atom_id res chain seq x y z
N LEU A 1 3.83 -12.72 12.36
CA LEU A 1 3.77 -13.29 10.98
C LEU A 1 2.58 -12.78 10.16
N ALA A 2 1.45 -12.40 10.78
CA ALA A 2 0.21 -11.98 10.12
C ALA A 2 0.31 -10.95 8.99
N PHE A 3 1.20 -9.96 9.09
CA PHE A 3 1.28 -8.85 8.14
C PHE A 3 2.55 -8.84 7.29
N HIS A 4 3.30 -9.96 7.24
CA HIS A 4 4.55 -9.99 6.48
C HIS A 4 4.31 -9.68 4.99
N VAL A 5 3.31 -10.33 4.38
CA VAL A 5 2.98 -10.13 2.95
C VAL A 5 2.40 -8.73 2.71
N PRO A 6 1.38 -8.25 3.46
CA PRO A 6 0.91 -6.86 3.35
C PRO A 6 2.01 -5.81 3.48
N LEU A 7 2.94 -5.99 4.42
CA LEU A 7 4.06 -5.08 4.65
C LEU A 7 5.05 -5.09 3.47
N GLN A 8 5.32 -6.26 2.87
CA GLN A 8 6.14 -6.36 1.66
C GLN A 8 5.48 -5.64 0.47
N ILE A 9 4.19 -5.87 0.24
CA ILE A 9 3.43 -5.21 -0.84
C ILE A 9 3.43 -3.69 -0.65
N LEU A 10 3.22 -3.22 0.59
CA LEU A 10 3.28 -1.80 0.94
C LEU A 10 4.65 -1.21 0.60
N ARG A 11 5.74 -1.86 1.04
CA ARG A 11 7.12 -1.38 0.81
C ARG A 11 7.48 -1.35 -0.67
N LEU A 12 7.11 -2.36 -1.44
CA LEU A 12 7.30 -2.38 -2.88
C LEU A 12 6.53 -1.25 -3.56
N SER A 13 5.27 -1.05 -3.16
CA SER A 13 4.45 0.04 -3.68
C SER A 13 5.06 1.41 -3.35
N LYS A 14 5.45 1.63 -2.09
CA LYS A 14 6.14 2.84 -1.62
C LYS A 14 7.43 3.10 -2.43
N TYR A 15 8.22 2.06 -2.67
CA TYR A 15 9.45 2.17 -3.46
C TYR A 15 9.17 2.59 -4.91
N ASN A 16 8.12 2.05 -5.55
CA ASN A 16 7.73 2.46 -6.90
C ASN A 16 7.30 3.93 -6.96
N PHE A 17 6.55 4.42 -5.96
CA PHE A 17 6.18 5.83 -5.87
C PHE A 17 7.40 6.73 -5.63
N PHE A 18 8.35 6.28 -4.81
CA PHE A 18 9.60 6.98 -4.58
C PHE A 18 10.44 7.10 -5.85
N LEU A 19 10.58 6.01 -6.61
CA LEU A 19 11.24 6.02 -7.91
C LEU A 19 10.57 6.98 -8.89
N LEU A 20 9.24 6.91 -9.01
CA LEU A 20 8.48 7.81 -9.89
C LEU A 20 8.67 9.28 -9.50
N ARG A 21 8.70 9.58 -8.20
CA ARG A 21 8.95 10.93 -7.69
C ARG A 21 10.33 11.43 -8.10
N ASN A 22 11.36 10.60 -7.98
CA ASN A 22 12.71 10.98 -8.38
C ASN A 22 12.83 11.16 -9.89
N LEU A 23 12.28 10.23 -10.69
CA LEU A 23 12.22 10.36 -12.15
C LEU A 23 11.54 11.67 -12.58
N LEU A 24 10.44 12.03 -11.93
CA LEU A 24 9.73 13.27 -12.23
C LEU A 24 10.48 14.51 -11.74
N THR A 25 11.25 14.39 -10.65
CA THR A 25 12.11 15.48 -10.15
C THR A 25 13.20 15.78 -11.16
N ASP A 26 13.87 14.73 -11.64
CA ASP A 26 14.98 14.77 -12.59
C ASP A 26 14.53 15.10 -14.02
N PHE A 27 13.23 14.99 -14.31
CA PHE A 27 12.65 15.42 -15.58
C PHE A 27 12.72 16.95 -15.70
N GLU A 28 13.72 17.47 -16.38
CA GLU A 28 13.83 18.90 -16.68
C GLU A 28 12.79 19.30 -17.72
N CYS A 29 11.97 20.28 -17.39
CA CYS A 29 11.16 20.97 -18.39
C CYS A 29 12.09 21.95 -19.11
N GLY A 30 12.22 21.83 -20.44
CA GLY A 30 13.07 22.69 -21.26
C GLY A 30 12.71 24.18 -21.16
N ASP A 31 13.56 25.03 -21.73
CA ASP A 31 13.38 26.48 -21.69
C ASP A 31 12.16 26.95 -22.49
N ASP A 32 11.77 26.20 -23.53
CA ASP A 32 10.55 26.43 -24.34
C ASP A 32 9.30 25.74 -23.77
N ASP A 33 9.40 25.06 -22.63
CA ASP A 33 8.26 24.33 -22.07
C ASP A 33 7.22 25.26 -21.47
N ASP A 34 5.97 25.02 -21.86
CA ASP A 34 4.76 25.67 -21.37
C ASP A 34 4.75 25.72 -19.83
N GLU A 35 4.48 26.90 -19.26
CA GLU A 35 4.30 27.12 -17.82
C GLU A 35 3.29 26.13 -17.21
N ASN A 36 2.32 25.67 -18.02
CA ASN A 36 1.38 24.63 -17.65
C ASN A 36 2.05 23.27 -17.37
N LEU A 37 3.08 22.89 -18.13
CA LEU A 37 3.82 21.64 -17.94
C LEU A 37 4.59 21.66 -16.62
N ARG A 38 5.28 22.77 -16.32
CA ARG A 38 5.98 22.96 -15.04
C ARG A 38 5.02 22.92 -13.85
N SER A 39 3.88 23.59 -13.98
CA SER A 39 2.82 23.58 -12.96
C SER A 39 2.24 22.18 -12.74
N THR A 40 2.01 21.44 -13.82
CA THR A 40 1.52 20.05 -13.79
C THR A 40 2.53 19.12 -13.13
N LYS A 41 3.81 19.20 -13.51
CA LYS A 41 4.91 18.47 -12.86
C LYS A 41 4.91 18.71 -11.34
N ASN A 42 4.87 19.98 -10.92
CA ASN A 42 4.86 20.34 -9.50
C ASN A 42 3.64 19.80 -8.76
N LEU A 43 2.46 19.80 -9.39
CA LEU A 43 1.26 19.19 -8.82
C LEU A 43 1.43 17.68 -8.63
N HIS A 44 1.99 16.99 -9.63
CA HIS A 44 2.25 15.56 -9.54
C HIS A 44 3.29 15.23 -8.46
N LEU A 45 4.37 16.01 -8.34
CA LEU A 45 5.35 15.85 -7.25
C LEU A 45 4.68 15.98 -5.87
N ARG A 46 3.86 17.01 -5.66
CA ARG A 46 3.11 17.19 -4.40
C ARG A 46 2.18 16.01 -4.10
N ARG A 47 1.52 15.46 -5.12
CA ARG A 47 0.67 14.26 -4.96
C ARG A 47 1.49 13.03 -4.59
N LEU A 48 2.65 12.83 -5.21
CA LEU A 48 3.55 11.72 -4.88
C LEU A 48 4.07 11.84 -3.45
N ASP A 49 4.48 13.03 -3.02
CA ASP A 49 4.90 13.29 -1.63
C ASP A 49 3.76 13.00 -0.64
N PHE A 50 2.53 13.41 -0.96
CA PHE A 50 1.35 13.07 -0.16
C PHE A 50 1.16 11.55 -0.03
N TYR A 51 1.22 10.81 -1.14
CA TYR A 51 1.08 9.36 -1.09
C TYR A 51 2.21 8.70 -0.30
N LEU A 52 3.46 9.11 -0.50
CA LEU A 52 4.60 8.57 0.25
C LEU A 52 4.42 8.72 1.77
N ASN A 53 3.98 9.89 2.23
CA ASN A 53 3.66 10.11 3.65
C ASN A 53 2.52 9.20 4.14
N ARG A 54 1.51 8.97 3.30
CA ARG A 54 0.43 8.01 3.59
C ARG A 54 0.94 6.57 3.68
N TYR A 55 1.87 6.16 2.82
CA TYR A 55 2.53 4.86 2.89
C TYR A 55 3.32 4.71 4.21
N ASP A 56 4.02 5.75 4.67
CA ASP A 56 4.73 5.75 5.97
C ASP A 56 3.78 5.55 7.16
N GLU A 57 2.61 6.17 7.12
CA GLU A 57 1.59 6.01 8.15
C GLU A 57 1.01 4.60 8.18
N ILE A 58 0.68 4.03 7.01
CA ILE A 58 0.23 2.64 6.93
C ILE A 58 1.34 1.69 7.41
N GLU A 59 2.60 1.96 7.06
CA GLU A 59 3.73 1.11 7.47
C GLU A 59 3.84 1.07 9.00
N ARG A 60 3.82 2.23 9.66
CA ARG A 60 3.80 2.33 11.13
C ARG A 60 2.60 1.63 11.73
N PHE A 61 1.42 1.78 11.12
CA PHE A 61 0.23 1.08 11.56
C PHE A 61 0.39 -0.45 11.45
N LEU A 62 0.79 -0.99 10.30
CA LEU A 62 0.94 -2.44 10.11
C LEU A 62 2.00 -3.07 11.01
N ILE A 63 3.06 -2.33 11.36
CA ILE A 63 4.11 -2.80 12.29
C ILE A 63 3.57 -2.89 13.73
N THR A 64 2.70 -1.97 14.12
CA THR A 64 2.20 -1.85 15.50
C THR A 64 0.85 -2.53 15.71
N TYR A 65 0.12 -2.82 14.64
CA TYR A 65 -1.22 -3.38 14.69
C TYR A 65 -1.22 -4.82 15.20
N SER A 66 -1.88 -5.02 16.33
CA SER A 66 -2.04 -6.31 17.01
C SER A 66 -3.46 -6.88 16.90
N GLY A 67 -4.30 -6.29 16.04
CA GLY A 67 -5.69 -6.71 15.86
C GLY A 67 -5.84 -7.92 14.92
N PRO A 68 -7.08 -8.27 14.55
CA PRO A 68 -7.34 -9.40 13.66
C PRO A 68 -6.68 -9.24 12.28
N ASN A 69 -6.28 -10.36 11.68
CA ASN A 69 -5.69 -10.42 10.33
C ASN A 69 -6.69 -10.17 9.19
N PHE A 70 -7.86 -9.63 9.53
CA PHE A 70 -8.90 -9.23 8.60
C PHE A 70 -9.49 -7.90 9.06
N LYS A 71 -9.96 -7.10 8.11
CA LYS A 71 -10.55 -5.78 8.34
C LYS A 71 -12.05 -5.93 8.46
N ALA A 72 -12.60 -5.67 9.64
CA ALA A 72 -14.05 -5.61 9.82
C ALA A 72 -14.67 -4.55 8.88
N SER A 73 -15.86 -4.81 8.35
CA SER A 73 -16.54 -3.92 7.38
C SER A 73 -16.71 -2.48 7.87
N ILE A 74 -16.85 -2.27 9.18
CA ILE A 74 -16.94 -0.92 9.79
C ILE A 74 -15.66 -0.09 9.60
N LEU A 75 -14.53 -0.74 9.35
CA LEU A 75 -13.23 -0.11 9.14
C LEU A 75 -12.89 0.03 7.66
N LYS A 76 -13.84 -0.26 6.74
CA LYS A 76 -13.55 -0.34 5.31
C LYS A 76 -12.98 0.95 4.72
N GLU A 77 -13.42 2.10 5.24
CA GLU A 77 -13.04 3.44 4.78
C GLU A 77 -11.80 3.99 5.49
N LYS A 78 -11.33 3.30 6.54
CA LYS A 78 -10.12 3.71 7.25
C LYS A 78 -8.89 3.37 6.41
N PHE A 79 -8.16 4.41 6.04
CA PHE A 79 -7.06 4.31 5.10
C PHE A 79 -5.91 3.45 5.63
N GLU A 80 -5.63 3.47 6.93
CA GLU A 80 -4.59 2.63 7.55
C GLU A 80 -4.85 1.12 7.37
N TYR A 81 -6.11 0.72 7.14
CA TYR A 81 -6.49 -0.66 6.85
C TYR A 81 -6.51 -1.00 5.34
N SER A 82 -5.99 -0.15 4.46
CA SER A 82 -6.06 -0.36 2.99
C SER A 82 -5.36 -1.64 2.53
N PHE A 83 -4.37 -2.13 3.28
CA PHE A 83 -3.61 -3.34 2.99
C PHE A 83 -4.06 -4.56 3.81
N ILE A 84 -5.11 -4.42 4.62
CA ILE A 84 -5.71 -5.52 5.36
C ILE A 84 -6.95 -6.02 4.62
N ALA A 85 -6.99 -7.33 4.35
CA ALA A 85 -8.10 -7.95 3.62
C ALA A 85 -9.42 -7.83 4.41
N THR A 86 -10.48 -7.35 3.75
CA THR A 86 -11.78 -7.11 4.38
C THR A 86 -12.54 -8.39 4.73
N ASN A 87 -12.35 -9.49 3.98
CA ASN A 87 -13.10 -10.74 4.15
C ASN A 87 -12.21 -11.97 3.88
N LEU A 88 -11.04 -12.03 4.51
CA LEU A 88 -10.16 -13.20 4.38
C LEU A 88 -10.66 -14.34 5.30
N HIS A 89 -11.18 -15.41 4.70
CA HIS A 89 -11.59 -16.62 5.40
C HIS A 89 -10.79 -17.81 4.88
N ILE A 90 -10.23 -18.59 5.80
CA ILE A 90 -9.56 -19.86 5.48
C ILE A 90 -10.49 -20.98 5.92
N GLN A 91 -11.05 -21.72 4.96
CA GLN A 91 -11.81 -22.94 5.23
C GLN A 91 -10.89 -24.14 5.04
N ARG A 92 -10.71 -24.94 6.09
CA ARG A 92 -9.92 -26.18 6.07
C ARG A 92 -10.86 -27.36 6.28
N PHE A 93 -10.79 -28.34 5.38
CA PHE A 93 -11.48 -29.60 5.51
C PHE A 93 -10.45 -30.68 5.83
N GLU A 94 -10.64 -31.38 6.94
CA GLU A 94 -9.83 -32.55 7.30
C GLU A 94 -10.70 -33.80 7.14
N ALA A 95 -10.29 -34.70 6.24
CA ALA A 95 -10.95 -35.97 6.03
C ALA A 95 -10.07 -37.06 6.65
N PHE A 96 -10.64 -37.79 7.62
CA PHE A 96 -9.98 -38.95 8.21
C PHE A 96 -10.63 -40.21 7.64
N THR A 97 -9.86 -41.04 6.96
CA THR A 97 -10.29 -42.38 6.58
C THR A 97 -10.16 -43.30 7.80
N ARG A 98 -11.26 -43.87 8.28
CA ARG A 98 -11.19 -45.00 9.22
C ARG A 98 -10.61 -46.19 8.45
N GLU A 99 -9.41 -46.63 8.82
CA GLU A 99 -8.96 -47.98 8.49
C GLU A 99 -9.96 -48.96 9.14
N LYS A 100 -10.63 -49.77 8.32
CA LYS A 100 -11.45 -50.87 8.81
C LYS A 100 -10.50 -51.96 9.30
N GLY A 101 -10.41 -52.12 10.62
CA GLY A 101 -9.93 -53.35 11.26
C GLY A 101 -10.95 -54.46 11.16
#